data_AF-A0A6P2RDT7-F1
#
_entry.id   AF-A0A6P2RDT7-F1
#
_cell.length_a   1.000
_cell.length_b   1.000
_cell.length_c   1.000
_cell.angle_alpha   90.00
_cell.angle_beta   90.00
_cell.angle_gamma   90.00
#
_symmetry.space_group_name_H-M   'P 1'
#
loop_
_entity.id
_entity.type
_entity.pdbx_description
1 polymer ?
#
loop_
_entity_poly.entity_id
_entity_poly.type
_entity_poly.pdbx_seq_one_letter_code
_entity_poly.pdbx_strand_id
1 'polypeptide(L)'
;MGLLGKLFGKKPRDEASLPAPSTHDAAEAGEQGEQGEQGEQGEQGEQGEQGEQGESREPDIAPELASALAALQAGRYKKAIEGAMPHVERLADAARLCAIAYSEMERYPEAFSYWHKLFAQEPSAHNALQLATTSVMCGEVERGEAWLTKAAQVNHDTHEQSDATARVNFISALMQSGHLRETLPHLAWMRDVYAHMRITDSTFLYMRGIPFFSSFLEKSLEILKATQPTDAIVSWYGELEGKLDEEGAAQLAEWVGQLKAPPAA
;
A
#
# COMPACT_ATOMS: atom_id res chain seq x y z
N MET A 1 -8.85 8.49 5.10
CA MET A 1 -8.53 9.16 3.82
C MET A 1 -9.16 8.37 2.69
N GLY A 2 -10.27 8.84 2.11
CA GLY A 2 -11.04 8.12 1.11
C GLY A 2 -10.25 7.89 -0.19
N LEU A 3 -10.52 6.76 -0.85
CA LEU A 3 -9.92 6.31 -2.12
C LEU A 3 -9.77 7.41 -3.18
N LEU A 4 -10.70 8.36 -3.22
CA LEU A 4 -10.77 9.48 -4.16
C LEU A 4 -9.56 10.42 -4.10
N GLY A 5 -8.95 10.64 -2.94
CA GLY A 5 -7.82 11.58 -2.79
C GLY A 5 -6.50 11.10 -3.39
N LYS A 6 -6.37 9.78 -3.64
CA LYS A 6 -5.18 9.18 -4.28
C LYS A 6 -5.32 9.03 -5.80
N LEU A 7 -6.55 9.13 -6.33
CA LEU A 7 -6.87 8.82 -7.72
C LEU A 7 -6.62 9.99 -8.69
N PHE A 8 -6.65 11.23 -8.21
CA PHE A 8 -6.34 12.43 -9.00
C PHE A 8 -4.91 12.87 -8.69
N GLY A 9 -3.94 12.18 -9.31
CA GLY A 9 -2.51 12.46 -9.16
C GLY A 9 -2.15 13.89 -9.55
N LYS A 10 -1.29 14.53 -8.75
CA LYS A 10 -0.74 15.86 -9.02
C LYS A 10 0.09 15.82 -10.31
N LYS A 11 -0.20 16.73 -11.24
CA LYS A 11 0.70 17.06 -12.36
C LYS A 11 2.01 17.66 -11.81
N PRO A 12 3.20 17.25 -12.27
CA PRO A 12 4.45 17.87 -11.83
C PRO A 12 4.47 19.32 -12.34
N ARG A 13 4.74 20.25 -11.42
CA ARG A 13 4.94 21.67 -11.75
C ARG A 13 6.44 21.90 -11.95
N ASP A 14 6.73 22.62 -13.01
CA ASP A 14 8.06 22.92 -13.52
C ASP A 14 9.01 23.57 -12.50
N GLU A 15 10.29 23.35 -12.80
CA GLU A 15 11.52 23.79 -12.15
C GLU A 15 11.51 25.22 -11.58
N ALA A 16 12.03 25.37 -10.37
CA ALA A 16 12.63 26.62 -9.90
C ALA A 16 13.82 26.33 -8.97
N SER A 17 15.01 26.43 -9.57
CA SER A 17 16.33 26.81 -9.04
C SER A 17 16.63 26.65 -7.55
N LEU A 18 17.56 25.73 -7.25
CA LEU A 18 18.42 25.76 -6.06
C LEU A 18 19.77 26.42 -6.43
N PRO A 19 20.37 27.26 -5.57
CA PRO A 19 21.80 27.52 -5.61
C PRO A 19 22.58 26.55 -4.72
N ALA A 20 23.78 26.19 -5.18
CA ALA A 20 24.70 25.21 -4.63
C ALA A 20 25.35 25.62 -3.27
N PRO A 21 25.88 24.66 -2.48
CA PRO A 21 26.67 24.95 -1.29
C PRO A 21 28.16 25.11 -1.61
N SER A 22 28.80 26.07 -0.93
CA SER A 22 30.26 26.27 -0.92
C SER A 22 30.89 25.67 0.34
N THR A 23 31.98 24.96 0.13
CA THR A 23 32.89 24.29 1.08
C THR A 23 33.72 25.25 1.93
N HIS A 24 34.00 24.89 3.19
CA HIS A 24 35.29 25.16 3.86
C HIS A 24 35.60 24.11 4.93
N ASP A 25 36.79 23.52 4.82
CA ASP A 25 37.49 22.66 5.79
C ASP A 25 37.99 23.46 7.02
N ALA A 26 38.12 22.81 8.19
CA ALA A 26 39.39 22.59 8.91
C ALA A 26 39.19 22.16 10.38
N ALA A 27 40.19 21.41 10.87
CA ALA A 27 40.42 20.77 12.18
C ALA A 27 40.29 21.73 13.40
N GLU A 28 40.22 21.32 14.68
CA GLU A 28 41.17 20.50 15.45
C GLU A 28 40.60 20.20 16.87
N ALA A 29 41.38 19.48 17.68
CA ALA A 29 41.03 18.68 18.86
C ALA A 29 40.87 19.39 20.23
N GLY A 30 40.44 18.59 21.25
CA GLY A 30 40.54 18.85 22.70
C GLY A 30 39.21 19.33 23.33
N GLU A 31 38.75 18.96 24.52
CA GLU A 31 39.22 18.18 25.66
C GLU A 31 37.98 17.66 26.42
N GLN A 32 38.20 16.61 27.21
CA GLN A 32 37.27 16.01 28.16
C GLN A 32 37.07 16.93 29.37
N GLY A 33 35.82 17.19 29.80
CA GLY A 33 35.56 17.97 31.01
C GLY A 33 34.10 18.08 31.42
N GLU A 34 33.80 17.39 32.52
CA GLU A 34 32.79 17.70 33.56
C GLU A 34 31.28 17.50 33.28
N GLN A 35 30.78 16.53 34.03
CA GLN A 35 29.39 16.16 34.28
C GLN A 35 28.60 17.36 34.85
N GLY A 36 27.70 17.91 34.03
CA GLY A 36 26.75 18.96 34.39
C GLY A 36 25.46 18.42 35.00
N GLU A 37 24.88 19.22 35.88
CA GLU A 37 23.83 18.89 36.83
C GLU A 37 22.47 18.52 36.21
N GLN A 38 21.72 17.75 36.99
CA GLN A 38 20.36 17.27 36.77
C GLN A 38 19.42 18.40 36.32
N GLY A 39 18.96 18.34 35.06
CA GLY A 39 18.00 19.29 34.50
C GLY A 39 16.63 19.17 35.17
N GLU A 40 16.07 20.33 35.51
CA GLU A 40 14.72 20.49 36.03
C GLU A 40 13.68 19.94 35.04
N GLN A 41 12.64 19.32 35.60
CA GLN A 41 11.50 18.76 34.89
C GLN A 41 10.82 19.87 34.07
N GLY A 42 11.00 19.81 32.73
CA GLY A 42 10.37 20.75 31.81
C GLY A 42 8.84 20.71 31.93
N GLU A 43 8.25 21.90 31.99
CA GLU A 43 6.81 22.10 32.00
C GLU A 43 6.16 21.46 30.78
N GLN A 44 5.00 20.84 31.02
CA GLN A 44 4.14 20.21 30.03
C GLN A 44 3.81 21.20 28.90
N GLY A 45 4.42 20.99 27.73
CA GLY A 45 4.18 21.81 26.55
C GLY A 45 2.69 21.86 26.21
N GLU A 46 2.19 23.07 26.01
CA GLU A 46 0.83 23.35 25.60
C GLU A 46 0.49 22.58 24.32
N GLN A 47 -0.70 22.00 24.33
CA GLN A 47 -1.32 21.26 23.24
C GLN A 47 -1.28 22.11 21.95
N GLY A 48 -0.37 21.75 21.04
CA GLY A 48 -0.22 22.43 19.75
C GLY A 48 -1.56 22.52 19.03
N GLU A 49 -1.89 23.74 18.61
CA GLU A 49 -3.11 24.07 17.88
C GLU A 49 -3.29 23.12 16.70
N GLN A 50 -4.51 22.58 16.65
CA GLN A 50 -5.00 21.68 15.63
C GLN A 50 -4.82 22.35 14.26
N GLY A 51 -3.81 21.91 13.51
CA GLY A 51 -3.51 22.43 12.18
C GLY A 51 -4.77 22.49 11.32
N GLU A 52 -4.98 23.68 10.75
CA GLU A 52 -6.12 24.06 9.93
C GLU A 52 -6.55 22.93 8.98
N GLN A 53 -7.85 22.64 9.01
CA GLN A 53 -8.51 21.77 8.05
C GLN A 53 -8.12 22.24 6.64
N GLY A 54 -7.30 21.46 5.95
CA GLY A 54 -6.98 21.70 4.56
C GLY A 54 -8.27 21.80 3.77
N GLU A 55 -8.55 23.00 3.27
CA GLU A 55 -9.63 23.27 2.32
C GLU A 55 -9.64 22.14 1.28
N SER A 56 -10.78 21.48 1.16
CA SER A 56 -11.00 20.45 0.14
C SER A 56 -10.90 21.13 -1.23
N ARG A 57 -9.68 21.23 -1.78
CA ARG A 57 -9.46 21.70 -3.15
C ARG A 57 -10.29 20.80 -4.05
N GLU A 58 -11.24 21.40 -4.77
CA GLU A 58 -11.99 20.69 -5.80
C GLU A 58 -10.98 19.99 -6.72
N PRO A 59 -11.20 18.71 -7.05
CA PRO A 59 -10.29 17.98 -7.92
C PRO A 59 -10.20 18.69 -9.27
N ASP A 60 -8.97 18.87 -9.76
CA ASP A 60 -8.65 19.46 -11.07
C ASP A 60 -9.08 18.48 -12.17
N ILE A 61 -10.38 18.47 -12.46
CA ILE A 61 -11.01 17.62 -13.47
C ILE A 61 -11.60 18.49 -14.58
N ALA A 62 -11.57 17.99 -15.82
CA ALA A 62 -12.20 18.66 -16.94
C ALA A 62 -13.68 19.00 -16.62
N PRO A 63 -14.15 20.23 -16.92
CA PRO A 63 -15.48 20.69 -16.53
C PRO A 63 -16.60 19.82 -17.11
N GLU A 64 -16.38 19.18 -18.27
CA GLU A 64 -17.32 18.23 -18.86
C GLU A 64 -17.59 17.01 -17.97
N LEU A 65 -16.64 16.65 -17.09
CA LEU A 65 -16.74 15.50 -16.19
C LEU A 65 -17.26 15.85 -14.79
N ALA A 66 -17.49 17.14 -14.48
CA ALA A 66 -17.92 17.57 -13.15
C ALA A 66 -19.22 16.87 -12.69
N SER A 67 -20.20 16.72 -13.60
CA SER A 67 -21.46 16.03 -13.29
C SER A 67 -21.26 14.53 -13.05
N ALA A 68 -20.37 13.91 -13.82
CA ALA A 68 -20.04 12.48 -13.69
C ALA A 68 -19.32 12.21 -12.36
N LEU A 69 -18.36 13.07 -11.99
CA LEU A 69 -17.68 13.00 -10.70
C LEU A 69 -18.65 13.19 -9.53
N ALA A 70 -19.53 14.19 -9.58
CA ALA A 70 -20.55 14.40 -8.56
C ALA A 70 -21.55 13.22 -8.46
N ALA A 71 -21.82 12.53 -9.57
CA ALA A 71 -22.60 11.30 -9.56
C ALA A 71 -21.83 10.15 -8.88
N LEU A 72 -20.54 10.00 -9.17
CA LEU A 72 -19.67 8.98 -8.57
C LEU A 72 -19.59 9.15 -7.04
N GLN A 73 -19.29 10.37 -6.58
CA GLN A 73 -19.20 10.70 -5.15
C GLN A 73 -20.52 10.47 -4.39
N ALA A 74 -21.65 10.58 -5.09
CA ALA A 74 -22.98 10.29 -4.54
C ALA A 74 -23.39 8.81 -4.67
N GLY A 75 -22.49 7.90 -5.04
CA GLY A 75 -22.78 6.48 -5.25
C GLY A 75 -23.71 6.19 -6.44
N ARG A 76 -23.94 7.16 -7.32
CA ARG A 76 -24.80 7.02 -8.52
C ARG A 76 -23.97 6.53 -9.70
N TYR A 77 -23.40 5.34 -9.56
CA TYR A 77 -22.40 4.77 -10.48
C TYR A 77 -22.86 4.73 -11.95
N LYS A 78 -24.10 4.31 -12.22
CA LYS A 78 -24.65 4.30 -13.59
C LYS A 78 -24.64 5.69 -14.24
N LYS A 79 -25.06 6.71 -13.50
CA LYS A 79 -25.07 8.11 -13.97
C LYS A 79 -23.64 8.64 -14.17
N ALA A 80 -22.70 8.26 -13.31
CA ALA A 80 -21.30 8.61 -13.48
C ALA A 80 -20.74 8.03 -14.79
N ILE A 81 -21.04 6.76 -15.08
CA ILE A 81 -20.65 6.10 -16.33
C ILE A 81 -21.26 6.81 -17.54
N GLU A 82 -22.58 7.06 -17.52
CA GLU A 82 -23.28 7.76 -18.62
C GLU A 82 -22.66 9.12 -18.95
N GLY A 83 -22.27 9.88 -17.91
CA GLY A 83 -21.64 11.20 -18.08
C GLY A 83 -20.18 11.14 -18.53
N ALA A 84 -19.42 10.12 -18.11
CA ALA A 84 -18.00 10.01 -18.43
C ALA A 84 -17.73 9.30 -19.77
N MET A 85 -18.51 8.26 -20.10
CA MET A 85 -18.27 7.37 -21.24
C MET A 85 -18.07 8.08 -22.59
N PRO A 86 -18.80 9.16 -22.94
CA PRO A 86 -18.58 9.88 -24.21
C PRO A 86 -17.19 10.51 -24.35
N HIS A 87 -16.44 10.66 -23.25
CA HIS A 87 -15.18 11.38 -23.21
C HIS A 87 -13.94 10.48 -23.05
N VAL A 88 -14.12 9.16 -22.93
CA VAL A 88 -13.05 8.21 -22.57
C VAL A 88 -11.91 8.12 -23.59
N GLU A 89 -12.17 8.46 -24.85
CA GLU A 89 -11.13 8.50 -25.89
C GLU A 89 -10.24 9.75 -25.80
N ARG A 90 -10.69 10.81 -25.13
CA ARG A 90 -9.99 12.09 -25.04
C ARG A 90 -9.47 12.39 -23.64
N LEU A 91 -10.17 11.95 -22.60
CA LEU A 91 -9.92 12.31 -21.21
C LEU A 91 -9.62 11.06 -20.38
N ALA A 92 -8.42 10.99 -19.81
CA ALA A 92 -8.03 9.91 -18.90
C ALA A 92 -8.96 9.82 -17.67
N ASP A 93 -9.34 10.97 -17.11
CA ASP A 93 -10.29 11.04 -15.99
C ASP A 93 -11.65 10.41 -16.32
N ALA A 94 -12.10 10.46 -17.58
CA ALA A 94 -13.33 9.80 -17.97
C ALA A 94 -13.21 8.28 -17.88
N ALA A 95 -12.08 7.72 -18.34
CA ALA A 95 -11.79 6.29 -18.20
C ALA A 95 -11.66 5.90 -16.72
N ARG A 96 -10.98 6.72 -15.91
CA ARG A 96 -10.85 6.54 -14.45
C ARG A 96 -12.22 6.49 -13.76
N LEU A 97 -13.10 7.45 -14.03
CA LEU A 97 -14.46 7.48 -13.47
C LEU A 97 -15.26 6.23 -13.84
N CYS A 98 -15.18 5.80 -15.11
CA CYS A 98 -15.84 4.57 -15.55
C CYS A 98 -15.27 3.34 -14.84
N ALA A 99 -13.94 3.21 -14.78
CA ALA A 99 -13.27 2.06 -14.17
C ALA A 99 -13.64 1.89 -12.69
N ILE A 100 -13.65 2.99 -11.92
CA ILE A 100 -14.09 2.99 -10.52
C ILE A 100 -15.56 2.62 -10.43
N ALA A 101 -16.44 3.29 -11.19
CA ALA A 101 -17.87 3.04 -11.13
C ALA A 101 -18.24 1.58 -11.45
N TYR A 102 -17.59 0.97 -12.44
CA TYR A 102 -17.78 -0.45 -12.75
C TYR A 102 -17.22 -1.36 -11.65
N SER A 103 -16.08 -1.02 -11.06
CA SER A 103 -15.48 -1.80 -9.96
C SER A 103 -16.38 -1.81 -8.71
N GLU A 104 -16.94 -0.65 -8.36
CA GLU A 104 -17.88 -0.48 -7.24
C GLU A 104 -19.22 -1.22 -7.46
N MET A 105 -19.58 -1.45 -8.71
CA MET A 105 -20.74 -2.26 -9.10
C MET A 105 -20.40 -3.76 -9.25
N GLU A 106 -19.18 -4.18 -8.89
CA GLU A 106 -18.67 -5.55 -9.07
C GLU A 106 -18.70 -6.04 -10.54
N ARG A 107 -18.68 -5.10 -11.48
CA ARG A 107 -18.65 -5.34 -12.94
C ARG A 107 -17.22 -5.31 -13.44
N TYR A 108 -16.41 -6.26 -12.95
CA TYR A 108 -14.97 -6.28 -13.16
C TYR A 108 -14.53 -6.43 -14.63
N PRO A 109 -15.21 -7.19 -15.51
CA PRO A 109 -14.84 -7.25 -16.93
C PRO A 109 -14.92 -5.88 -17.62
N GLU A 110 -15.96 -5.11 -17.34
CA GLU A 110 -16.10 -3.74 -17.85
C GLU A 110 -15.08 -2.82 -17.21
N ALA A 111 -14.89 -2.90 -15.89
CA ALA A 111 -13.89 -2.10 -15.17
C ALA A 111 -12.49 -2.31 -15.75
N PHE A 112 -12.11 -3.56 -16.03
CA PHE A 112 -10.80 -3.91 -16.59
C PHE A 112 -10.54 -3.17 -17.91
N SER A 113 -11.53 -3.09 -18.79
CA SER A 113 -11.40 -2.41 -20.07
C SER A 113 -11.07 -0.92 -19.90
N TYR A 114 -11.68 -0.27 -18.90
CA TYR A 114 -11.42 1.14 -18.61
C TYR A 114 -10.11 1.35 -17.85
N TRP A 115 -9.75 0.46 -16.92
CA TRP A 115 -8.42 0.47 -16.29
C TRP A 115 -7.30 0.30 -17.32
N HIS A 116 -7.52 -0.55 -18.32
CA HIS A 116 -6.53 -0.80 -19.37
C HIS A 116 -6.38 0.42 -20.28
N LYS A 117 -7.50 1.06 -20.63
CA LYS A 117 -7.50 2.31 -21.37
C LYS A 117 -6.82 3.44 -20.58
N LEU A 118 -7.08 3.53 -19.28
CA LEU A 118 -6.44 4.50 -18.40
C LEU A 118 -4.93 4.28 -18.34
N PHE A 119 -4.47 3.05 -18.15
CA PHE A 119 -3.04 2.73 -18.15
C PHE A 119 -2.35 3.07 -19.48
N ALA A 120 -3.03 2.89 -20.62
CA ALA A 120 -2.48 3.27 -21.92
C ALA A 120 -2.28 4.79 -22.07
N GLN A 121 -3.12 5.61 -21.42
CA GLN A 121 -3.00 7.08 -21.42
C GLN A 121 -2.02 7.57 -20.33
N GLU A 122 -2.05 6.92 -19.17
CA GLU A 122 -1.27 7.26 -17.99
C GLU A 122 -0.60 6.01 -17.41
N PRO A 123 0.56 5.60 -17.95
CA PRO A 123 1.30 4.46 -17.43
C PRO A 123 1.85 4.77 -16.04
N SER A 124 1.32 4.09 -15.03
CA SER A 124 1.76 4.22 -13.64
C SER A 124 1.72 2.87 -12.95
N ALA A 125 2.52 2.70 -11.91
CA ALA A 125 2.50 1.48 -11.11
C ALA A 125 1.14 1.29 -10.43
N HIS A 126 0.49 2.38 -10.04
CA HIS A 126 -0.85 2.35 -9.45
C HIS A 126 -1.87 1.81 -10.45
N ASN A 127 -1.90 2.34 -11.68
CA ASN A 127 -2.83 1.88 -12.71
C ASN A 127 -2.55 0.42 -13.12
N ALA A 128 -1.29 0.00 -13.17
CA ALA A 128 -0.93 -1.40 -13.37
C ALA A 128 -1.40 -2.30 -12.23
N LEU A 129 -1.30 -1.85 -10.96
CA LEU A 129 -1.82 -2.59 -9.81
C LEU A 129 -3.35 -2.71 -9.87
N GLN A 130 -4.07 -1.67 -10.29
CA GLN A 130 -5.52 -1.73 -10.50
C GLN A 130 -5.89 -2.79 -11.56
N LEU A 131 -5.10 -2.92 -12.63
CA LEU A 131 -5.27 -3.99 -13.61
C LEU A 131 -4.97 -5.38 -13.04
N ALA A 132 -3.96 -5.49 -12.16
CA ALA A 132 -3.62 -6.73 -11.49
C ALA A 132 -4.78 -7.23 -10.61
N THR A 133 -5.26 -6.37 -9.70
CA THR A 133 -6.35 -6.72 -8.78
C THR A 133 -7.66 -6.94 -9.53
N THR A 134 -8.00 -6.10 -10.51
CA THR A 134 -9.22 -6.30 -11.33
C THR A 134 -9.15 -7.61 -12.12
N SER A 135 -7.98 -8.01 -12.63
CA SER A 135 -7.83 -9.31 -13.32
C SER A 135 -8.16 -10.48 -12.40
N VAL A 136 -7.67 -10.43 -11.16
CA VAL A 136 -7.97 -11.43 -10.14
C VAL A 136 -9.47 -11.45 -9.82
N MET A 137 -10.11 -10.28 -9.71
CA MET A 137 -11.56 -10.19 -9.50
C MET A 137 -12.38 -10.73 -10.69
N CYS A 138 -11.81 -10.76 -11.90
CA CYS A 138 -12.38 -11.46 -13.07
C CYS A 138 -12.14 -12.98 -13.05
N GLY A 139 -11.44 -13.53 -12.04
CA GLY A 139 -11.02 -14.94 -11.98
C GLY A 139 -9.80 -15.27 -12.84
N GLU A 140 -9.09 -14.26 -13.36
CA GLU A 140 -7.93 -14.42 -14.25
C GLU A 140 -6.63 -14.15 -13.49
N VAL A 141 -6.26 -15.09 -12.60
CA VAL A 141 -5.09 -14.94 -11.71
C VAL A 141 -3.77 -14.77 -12.46
N GLU A 142 -3.53 -15.57 -13.51
CA GLU A 142 -2.31 -15.47 -14.32
C GLU A 142 -2.15 -14.07 -14.95
N ARG A 143 -3.25 -13.49 -15.44
CA ARG A 143 -3.26 -12.11 -15.94
C ARG A 143 -2.99 -11.11 -14.82
N GLY A 144 -3.55 -11.36 -13.63
CA GLY A 144 -3.27 -10.57 -12.43
C GLY A 144 -1.78 -10.52 -12.08
N GLU A 145 -1.12 -11.68 -12.08
CA GLU A 145 0.31 -11.81 -11.79
C GLU A 145 1.20 -11.10 -12.82
N ALA A 146 0.85 -11.20 -14.11
CA ALA A 146 1.54 -10.47 -15.16
C ALA A 146 1.45 -8.96 -14.94
N TRP A 147 0.28 -8.45 -14.56
CA TRP A 147 0.10 -7.03 -14.23
C TRP A 147 0.76 -6.61 -12.93
N LEU A 148 0.82 -7.48 -11.90
CA LEU A 148 1.56 -7.20 -10.67
C LEU A 148 3.06 -7.07 -10.96
N THR A 149 3.60 -7.94 -11.81
CA THR A 149 4.98 -7.85 -12.30
C THR A 149 5.19 -6.54 -13.06
N LYS A 150 4.26 -6.17 -13.94
CA LYS A 150 4.31 -4.90 -14.66
C LYS A 150 4.26 -3.70 -13.71
N ALA A 151 3.44 -3.76 -12.66
CA ALA A 151 3.37 -2.71 -11.64
C ALA A 151 4.70 -2.54 -10.92
N ALA A 152 5.36 -3.63 -10.51
CA ALA A 152 6.68 -3.59 -9.89
C ALA A 152 7.75 -3.01 -10.83
N GLN A 153 7.71 -3.36 -12.12
CA GLN A 153 8.62 -2.79 -13.12
C GLN A 153 8.46 -1.28 -13.26
N VAL A 154 7.22 -0.77 -13.37
CA VAL A 154 6.98 0.67 -13.44
C VAL A 154 7.38 1.36 -12.13
N ASN A 155 7.10 0.74 -10.98
CA ASN A 155 7.42 1.30 -9.67
C ASN A 155 8.93 1.36 -9.39
N HIS A 156 9.71 0.46 -10.01
CA HIS A 156 11.17 0.51 -9.92
C HIS A 156 11.73 1.84 -10.44
N ASP A 157 11.10 2.41 -11.46
CA ASP A 157 11.52 3.68 -12.06
C ASP A 157 10.84 4.89 -11.41
N THR A 158 9.56 4.78 -11.03
CA THR A 158 8.78 5.93 -10.53
C THR A 158 8.81 6.10 -9.02
N HIS A 159 9.04 5.03 -8.27
CA HIS A 159 9.00 4.98 -6.80
C HIS A 159 7.71 5.57 -6.19
N GLU A 160 6.59 5.50 -6.92
CA GLU A 160 5.34 6.17 -6.54
C GLU A 160 4.56 5.43 -5.44
N GLN A 161 4.88 4.16 -5.18
CA GLN A 161 4.24 3.38 -4.11
C GLN A 161 5.19 2.36 -3.45
N SER A 162 4.75 1.81 -2.31
CA SER A 162 5.45 0.71 -1.63
C SER A 162 5.09 -0.63 -2.28
N ASP A 163 6.10 -1.43 -2.60
CA ASP A 163 5.91 -2.80 -3.11
C ASP A 163 5.15 -3.68 -2.11
N ALA A 164 5.36 -3.47 -0.81
CA ALA A 164 4.65 -4.19 0.24
C ALA A 164 3.16 -3.82 0.25
N THR A 165 2.84 -2.53 0.14
CA THR A 165 1.45 -2.07 0.02
C THR A 165 0.79 -2.61 -1.25
N ALA A 166 1.50 -2.60 -2.38
CA ALA A 166 1.00 -3.16 -3.63
C ALA A 166 0.68 -4.66 -3.50
N ARG A 167 1.56 -5.43 -2.86
CA ARG A 167 1.37 -6.86 -2.66
C ARG A 167 0.25 -7.17 -1.66
N VAL A 168 0.08 -6.38 -0.60
CA VAL A 168 -1.06 -6.51 0.33
C VAL A 168 -2.39 -6.28 -0.38
N ASN A 169 -2.47 -5.31 -1.29
CA ASN A 169 -3.67 -5.09 -2.10
C ASN A 169 -3.96 -6.30 -3.01
N PHE A 170 -2.92 -6.87 -3.63
CA PHE A 170 -3.06 -8.06 -4.46
C PHE A 170 -3.51 -9.30 -3.66
N ILE A 171 -2.91 -9.54 -2.49
CA ILE A 171 -3.31 -10.59 -1.54
C ILE A 171 -4.79 -10.44 -1.19
N SER A 172 -5.23 -9.21 -0.90
CA SER A 172 -6.62 -8.94 -0.55
C SER A 172 -7.58 -9.26 -1.70
N ALA A 173 -7.21 -8.93 -2.95
CA ALA A 173 -8.00 -9.31 -4.13
C ALA A 173 -8.08 -10.84 -4.31
N LEU A 174 -6.97 -11.57 -4.14
CA LEU A 174 -6.95 -13.04 -4.20
C LEU A 174 -7.84 -13.66 -3.13
N MET A 175 -7.79 -13.15 -1.90
CA MET A 175 -8.64 -13.62 -0.81
C MET A 175 -10.12 -13.36 -1.11
N GLN A 176 -10.47 -12.16 -1.57
CA GLN A 176 -11.85 -11.78 -1.88
C GLN A 176 -12.45 -12.63 -3.01
N SER A 177 -11.64 -13.04 -3.98
CA SER A 177 -12.04 -13.89 -5.10
C SER A 177 -11.92 -15.39 -4.81
N GLY A 178 -11.47 -15.78 -3.61
CA GLY A 178 -11.39 -17.17 -3.18
C GLY A 178 -10.14 -17.94 -3.66
N HIS A 179 -9.15 -17.26 -4.22
CA HIS A 179 -7.90 -17.84 -4.73
C HIS A 179 -6.86 -18.03 -3.61
N LEU A 180 -7.23 -18.82 -2.59
CA LEU A 180 -6.42 -18.98 -1.37
C LEU A 180 -5.05 -19.64 -1.62
N ARG A 181 -4.97 -20.60 -2.55
CA ARG A 181 -3.71 -21.30 -2.85
C ARG A 181 -2.72 -20.36 -3.53
N GLU A 182 -3.21 -19.54 -4.44
CA GLU A 182 -2.46 -18.54 -5.19
C GLU A 182 -2.00 -17.39 -4.29
N THR A 183 -2.62 -17.18 -3.13
CA THR A 183 -2.15 -16.22 -2.11
C THR A 183 -0.83 -16.62 -1.45
N LEU A 184 -0.51 -17.92 -1.35
CA LEU A 184 0.62 -18.43 -0.58
C LEU A 184 1.99 -17.83 -0.98
N PRO A 185 2.37 -17.78 -2.28
CA PRO A 185 3.64 -17.18 -2.70
C PRO A 185 3.76 -15.70 -2.31
N HIS A 186 2.65 -14.96 -2.29
CA HIS A 186 2.66 -13.56 -1.89
C HIS A 186 2.81 -13.38 -0.38
N LEU A 187 2.22 -14.27 0.43
CA LEU A 187 2.46 -14.29 1.87
C LEU A 187 3.91 -14.67 2.19
N ALA A 188 4.48 -15.64 1.49
CA ALA A 188 5.88 -16.00 1.65
C ALA A 188 6.79 -14.81 1.31
N TRP A 189 6.50 -14.09 0.22
CA TRP A 189 7.21 -12.84 -0.07
C TRP A 189 7.08 -11.81 1.06
N MET A 190 5.88 -11.61 1.61
CA MET A 190 5.67 -10.67 2.73
C MET A 190 6.43 -11.10 3.99
N ARG A 191 6.45 -12.39 4.30
CA ARG A 191 7.28 -12.97 5.37
C ARG A 191 8.74 -12.62 5.15
N ASP A 192 9.23 -12.85 3.94
CA ASP A 192 10.63 -12.64 3.60
C ASP A 192 11.01 -11.15 3.69
N VAL A 193 10.09 -10.21 3.46
CA VAL A 193 10.35 -8.78 3.72
C VAL A 193 10.77 -8.54 5.17
N TYR A 194 10.08 -9.13 6.16
CA TYR A 194 10.49 -8.99 7.57
C TYR A 194 11.88 -9.59 7.82
N ALA A 195 12.15 -10.77 7.23
CA ALA A 195 13.46 -11.42 7.35
C ALA A 195 14.61 -10.59 6.75
N HIS A 196 14.37 -9.89 5.65
CA HIS A 196 15.40 -9.07 4.99
C HIS A 196 15.64 -7.76 5.74
N MET A 197 14.58 -7.10 6.22
CA MET A 197 14.72 -5.82 6.91
C MET A 197 15.26 -5.97 8.33
N ARG A 198 14.94 -7.08 8.99
CA ARG A 198 15.32 -7.37 10.39
C ARG A 198 14.88 -6.31 11.41
N ILE A 199 13.86 -5.52 11.06
CA ILE A 199 13.29 -4.46 11.90
C ILE A 199 11.77 -4.63 11.89
N THR A 200 11.18 -4.83 13.06
CA THR A 200 9.73 -5.00 13.26
C THR A 200 9.09 -3.84 14.04
N ASP A 201 9.87 -2.80 14.37
CA ASP A 201 9.37 -1.54 14.96
C ASP A 201 8.17 -0.98 14.15
N SER A 202 7.09 -0.66 14.87
CA SER A 202 5.84 -0.23 14.26
C SER A 202 5.98 1.07 13.47
N THR A 203 6.81 2.02 13.92
CA THR A 203 7.02 3.29 13.21
C THR A 203 7.72 3.06 11.89
N PHE A 204 8.78 2.24 11.89
CA PHE A 204 9.52 1.85 10.70
C PHE A 204 8.63 1.13 9.68
N LEU A 205 7.86 0.13 10.14
CA LEU A 205 6.94 -0.64 9.29
C LEU A 205 5.89 0.27 8.65
N TYR A 206 5.28 1.17 9.44
CA TYR A 206 4.30 2.13 8.96
C TYR A 206 4.89 3.06 7.88
N MET A 207 6.08 3.63 8.10
CA MET A 207 6.74 4.50 7.13
C MET A 207 7.07 3.78 5.80
N ARG A 208 7.29 2.46 5.83
CA ARG A 208 7.55 1.65 4.63
C ARG A 208 6.28 1.04 4.01
N GLY A 209 5.11 1.26 4.59
CA GLY A 209 3.86 0.69 4.12
C GLY A 209 3.82 -0.84 4.26
N ILE A 210 4.54 -1.38 5.24
CA ILE A 210 4.57 -2.80 5.59
C ILE A 210 3.61 -3.01 6.76
N PRO A 211 2.78 -4.08 6.76
CA PRO A 211 1.89 -4.36 7.88
C PRO A 211 2.66 -4.51 9.20
N PHE A 212 2.01 -4.22 10.33
CA PHE A 212 2.58 -4.57 11.62
C PHE A 212 2.79 -6.07 11.74
N PHE A 213 3.88 -6.47 12.39
CA PHE A 213 4.29 -7.87 12.42
C PHE A 213 3.22 -8.76 13.07
N SER A 214 2.64 -8.32 14.20
CA SER A 214 1.50 -9.00 14.85
C SER A 214 0.30 -9.17 13.92
N SER A 215 -0.11 -8.11 13.22
CA SER A 215 -1.21 -8.18 12.25
C SER A 215 -0.92 -9.12 11.08
N PHE A 216 0.34 -9.20 10.65
CA PHE A 216 0.77 -10.16 9.63
C PHE A 216 0.66 -11.61 10.14
N LEU A 217 1.13 -11.89 11.35
CA LEU A 217 1.02 -13.22 11.96
C LEU A 217 -0.45 -13.67 12.05
N GLU A 218 -1.32 -12.82 12.58
CA GLU A 218 -2.76 -13.08 12.71
C GLU A 218 -3.43 -13.36 11.37
N LYS A 219 -3.28 -12.45 10.41
CA LYS A 219 -3.97 -12.55 9.11
C LYS A 219 -3.42 -13.67 8.23
N SER A 220 -2.11 -13.95 8.31
CA SER A 220 -1.51 -15.06 7.56
C SER A 220 -2.01 -16.42 8.04
N LEU A 221 -2.32 -16.58 9.33
CA LEU A 221 -2.75 -17.85 9.90
C LEU A 221 -4.06 -18.36 9.29
N GLU A 222 -5.02 -17.48 9.01
CA GLU A 222 -6.29 -17.85 8.37
C GLU A 222 -6.05 -18.53 7.01
N ILE A 223 -5.15 -17.95 6.22
CA ILE A 223 -4.82 -18.43 4.88
C ILE A 223 -3.99 -19.73 4.96
N LEU A 224 -3.02 -19.79 5.87
CA LEU A 224 -2.19 -20.97 6.07
C LEU A 224 -3.04 -22.17 6.53
N LYS A 225 -3.97 -21.99 7.47
CA LYS A 225 -4.90 -23.05 7.90
C LYS A 225 -5.76 -23.60 6.75
N ALA A 226 -6.13 -22.74 5.81
CA ALA A 226 -6.95 -23.14 4.67
C ALA A 226 -6.16 -23.88 3.57
N THR A 227 -4.83 -23.79 3.58
CA THR A 227 -4.00 -24.22 2.44
C THR A 227 -2.95 -25.28 2.77
N GLN A 228 -2.62 -25.47 4.05
CA GLN A 228 -1.59 -26.40 4.50
C GLN A 228 -1.92 -27.03 5.86
N PRO A 229 -1.39 -28.23 6.16
CA PRO A 229 -1.60 -28.89 7.44
C PRO A 229 -0.87 -28.17 8.59
N THR A 230 -1.35 -28.37 9.83
CA THR A 230 -0.91 -27.64 11.03
C THR A 230 0.60 -27.72 11.29
N ASP A 231 1.22 -28.87 11.05
CA ASP A 231 2.66 -29.10 11.20
C ASP A 231 3.48 -28.24 10.22
N ALA A 232 2.99 -28.07 8.99
CA ALA A 232 3.61 -27.18 8.00
C ALA A 232 3.49 -25.70 8.38
N ILE A 233 2.42 -25.27 9.09
CA ILE A 233 2.23 -23.87 9.52
C ILE A 233 3.33 -23.45 10.49
N VAL A 234 3.62 -24.29 11.48
CA VAL A 234 4.69 -24.03 12.45
C VAL A 234 6.05 -23.91 11.73
N SER A 235 6.33 -24.82 10.80
CA SER A 235 7.57 -24.76 10.01
C SER A 235 7.65 -23.49 9.15
N TRP A 236 6.53 -23.03 8.60
CA TRP A 236 6.47 -21.85 7.74
C TRP A 236 6.82 -20.56 8.49
N TYR A 237 6.29 -20.40 9.71
CA TYR A 237 6.68 -19.28 10.59
C TYR A 237 8.12 -19.42 11.09
N GLY A 238 8.58 -20.65 11.33
CA GLY A 238 9.95 -20.96 11.75
C GLY A 238 11.03 -20.47 10.77
N GLU A 239 10.70 -20.22 9.51
CA GLU A 239 11.64 -19.63 8.55
C GLU A 239 12.11 -18.21 8.91
N LEU A 240 11.40 -17.52 9.82
CA LEU A 240 11.81 -16.22 10.37
C LEU A 240 12.76 -16.33 11.57
N GLU A 241 12.98 -17.53 12.12
CA GLU A 241 13.81 -17.74 13.31
C GLU A 241 15.25 -17.26 13.06
N GLY A 242 15.76 -16.44 13.98
CA GLY A 242 17.09 -15.81 13.87
C GLY A 242 17.21 -14.67 12.84
N LYS A 243 16.11 -14.30 12.15
CA LYS A 243 16.12 -13.25 11.10
C LYS A 243 15.41 -11.96 11.52
N LEU A 244 14.85 -11.90 12.72
CA LEU A 244 14.16 -10.72 13.25
C LEU A 244 15.04 -9.96 14.26
N ASP A 245 14.60 -8.76 14.64
CA ASP A 245 15.06 -8.05 15.83
C ASP A 245 14.52 -8.72 17.11
N GLU A 246 14.96 -8.23 18.28
CA GLU A 246 14.60 -8.80 19.58
C GLU A 246 13.09 -8.79 19.81
N GLU A 247 12.41 -7.68 19.48
CA GLU A 247 10.96 -7.54 19.62
C GLU A 247 10.21 -8.52 18.70
N GLY A 248 10.58 -8.57 17.41
CA GLY A 248 9.96 -9.48 16.46
C GLY A 248 10.22 -10.94 16.79
N ALA A 249 11.42 -11.28 17.28
CA ALA A 249 11.75 -12.62 17.73
C ALA A 249 10.90 -13.05 18.94
N ALA A 250 10.68 -12.15 19.90
CA ALA A 250 9.82 -12.41 21.04
C ALA A 250 8.36 -12.64 20.60
N GLN A 251 7.82 -11.79 19.72
CA GLN A 251 6.46 -11.95 19.16
C GLN A 251 6.32 -13.27 18.39
N LEU A 252 7.31 -13.64 17.57
CA LEU A 252 7.31 -14.89 16.82
C LEU A 252 7.33 -16.12 17.74
N ALA A 253 8.17 -16.10 18.78
CA ALA A 253 8.30 -17.19 19.72
C ALA A 253 6.99 -17.42 20.49
N GLU A 254 6.34 -16.33 20.93
CA GLU A 254 5.03 -16.39 21.57
C GLU A 254 3.98 -16.98 20.62
N TRP A 255 3.89 -16.45 19.39
CA TRP A 255 2.95 -16.90 18.38
C TRP A 255 3.09 -18.40 18.06
N VAL A 256 4.31 -18.85 17.78
CA VAL A 256 4.60 -20.26 17.50
C VAL A 256 4.34 -21.14 18.73
N GLY A 257 4.58 -20.64 19.94
CA GLY A 257 4.22 -21.31 21.19
C GLY A 257 2.71 -21.56 21.30
N GLN A 258 1.89 -20.55 20.99
CA GLN A 258 0.43 -20.66 20.98
C GLN A 258 -0.07 -21.69 19.96
N LEU A 259 0.55 -21.76 18.77
CA LEU A 259 0.17 -22.72 17.73
C LEU A 259 0.50 -24.18 18.09
N LYS A 260 1.49 -24.40 18.95
CA LYS A 260 1.89 -25.74 19.44
C LYS A 260 1.10 -26.19 20.66
N ALA A 261 0.40 -25.28 21.34
CA ALA A 261 -0.39 -25.62 22.52
C ALA A 261 -1.61 -26.46 22.12
N PRO A 262 -1.94 -27.53 22.88
CA PRO A 262 -3.19 -28.25 22.66
C PRO A 262 -4.39 -27.31 22.86
N PRO A 263 -5.50 -27.49 22.13
CA PRO A 263 -6.70 -26.68 22.32
C PRO A 263 -7.15 -26.77 23.78
N ALA A 264 -7.44 -25.63 24.40
CA ALA A 264 -7.96 -25.59 25.77
C ALA A 264 -9.22 -26.48 25.86
N ALA A 265 -9.19 -27.42 26.81
CA ALA A 265 -10.22 -28.43 27.04
C ALA A 265 -11.55 -27.83 27.52
#